data_AF-A0A653WY34-F1
#
_entry.id   AF-A0A653WY34-F1
#
_cell.length_a   1.000
_cell.length_b   1.000
_cell.length_c   1.000
_cell.angle_alpha   90.00
_cell.angle_beta   90.00
_cell.angle_gamma   90.00
#
_symmetry.space_group_name_H-M   'P 1'
#
loop_
_entity.id
_entity.type
_entity.pdbx_description
1 polymer ?
#
loop_
_entity_poly.entity_id
_entity_poly.type
_entity_poly.pdbx_seq_one_letter_code
_entity_poly.pdbx_strand_id
1 'polypeptide(L)'
;MTSTRDALANLLVALQAERTRPRTQRATGASDESLDGAVDRVTRAGDRLRGGDRVGAVRLLDELAHEVVDSWAYAPPANDVVACAQALRSLR
;
A
#
# COMPACT_ATOMS: atom_id res chain seq x y z
N MET A 1 -19.13 6.12 -0.02
CA MET A 1 -18.04 6.27 -1.01
C MET A 1 -16.76 6.42 -0.23
N THR A 2 -15.88 5.42 -0.26
CA THR A 2 -14.57 5.48 0.40
C THR A 2 -13.73 6.52 -0.33
N SER A 3 -13.37 7.62 0.33
CA SER A 3 -12.52 8.63 -0.27
C SER A 3 -11.13 8.04 -0.52
N THR A 4 -10.41 8.52 -1.52
CA THR A 4 -9.00 8.14 -1.78
C THR A 4 -8.13 8.24 -0.53
N ARG A 5 -8.44 9.22 0.32
CA ARG A 5 -7.80 9.43 1.61
C ARG A 5 -8.05 8.28 2.58
N ASP A 6 -9.27 7.76 2.60
CA ASP A 6 -9.65 6.64 3.46
C ASP A 6 -9.02 5.34 2.94
N ALA A 7 -8.91 5.17 1.62
CA ALA A 7 -8.23 4.03 1.02
C ALA A 7 -6.74 3.99 1.41
N LEU A 8 -6.05 5.13 1.36
CA LEU A 8 -4.67 5.23 1.83
C LEU A 8 -4.53 5.01 3.33
N ALA A 9 -5.44 5.55 4.14
CA ALA A 9 -5.44 5.35 5.58
C ALA A 9 -5.63 3.87 5.93
N ASN A 10 -6.58 3.19 5.29
CA ASN A 10 -6.81 1.76 5.46
C ASN A 10 -5.59 0.94 5.07
N LEU A 11 -4.91 1.32 3.98
CA LEU A 11 -3.68 0.64 3.55
C LEU A 11 -2.54 0.80 4.57
N LEU A 12 -2.35 2.00 5.14
CA LEU A 12 -1.35 2.21 6.20
C LEU A 12 -1.66 1.37 7.43
N VAL A 13 -2.92 1.28 7.84
CA VAL A 13 -3.35 0.43 8.95
C VAL A 13 -3.08 -1.04 8.66
N ALA A 14 -3.36 -1.52 7.44
CA ALA A 14 -3.09 -2.89 7.03
C ALA A 14 -1.59 -3.23 7.09
N LEU A 15 -0.72 -2.36 6.58
CA LEU A 15 0.73 -2.51 6.64
C LEU A 15 1.26 -2.50 8.09
N GLN A 16 0.74 -1.62 8.94
CA GLN A 16 1.11 -1.57 10.35
C GLN A 16 0.63 -2.80 11.13
N ALA A 17 -0.58 -3.29 10.82
CA ALA A 17 -1.10 -4.53 11.39
C ALA A 17 -0.22 -5.72 10.99
N GLU A 18 0.28 -5.76 9.75
CA GLU A 18 1.21 -6.80 9.31
C GLU A 18 2.55 -6.72 10.06
N ARG A 19 3.05 -5.51 10.34
CA ARG A 19 4.26 -5.29 11.14
C ARG A 19 4.14 -5.77 12.58
N THR A 20 2.97 -5.63 13.19
CA THR A 20 2.75 -6.07 14.59
C THR A 20 2.46 -7.57 14.72
N ARG A 21 2.21 -8.28 13.60
CA ARG A 21 2.05 -9.73 13.62
C ARG A 21 3.36 -10.46 13.95
N PRO A 22 3.30 -11.59 14.68
CA PRO A 22 4.42 -12.50 14.83
C PRO A 22 4.99 -12.92 13.47
N ARG A 23 6.31 -13.02 13.31
CA ARG A 23 6.96 -13.34 12.03
C ARG A 23 6.42 -14.60 11.34
N THR A 24 6.01 -15.61 12.10
CA THR A 24 5.43 -16.87 11.57
C THR A 24 4.02 -16.71 11.01
N GLN A 25 3.34 -15.61 11.33
CA GLN A 25 1.98 -15.28 10.87
C GLN A 25 1.99 -14.14 9.84
N ARG A 26 3.18 -13.62 9.50
CA ARG A 26 3.31 -12.60 8.48
C ARG A 26 3.19 -13.21 7.10
N ALA A 27 2.75 -12.39 6.16
CA ALA A 27 2.93 -12.58 4.74
C ALA A 27 4.34 -13.10 4.43
N THR A 28 4.42 -14.25 3.76
CA THR A 28 5.71 -14.81 3.33
C THR A 28 6.41 -13.80 2.44
N GLY A 29 7.60 -13.34 2.81
CA GLY A 29 8.35 -12.29 2.09
C GLY A 29 8.20 -10.88 2.67
N ALA A 30 7.27 -10.64 3.59
CA ALA A 30 7.13 -9.36 4.30
C ALA A 30 8.14 -9.24 5.44
N SER A 31 9.38 -8.92 5.08
CA SER A 31 10.41 -8.52 6.03
C SER A 31 10.07 -7.17 6.68
N ASP A 32 10.67 -6.86 7.83
CA ASP A 32 10.49 -5.54 8.47
C ASP A 32 10.93 -4.40 7.53
N GLU A 33 12.01 -4.60 6.76
CA GLU A 33 12.51 -3.63 5.78
C GLU A 33 11.52 -3.43 4.62
N SER A 34 10.96 -4.51 4.08
CA SER A 34 9.94 -4.43 3.03
C SER A 34 8.68 -3.72 3.52
N LEU A 35 8.26 -3.99 4.77
CA LEU A 35 7.11 -3.32 5.39
C LEU A 35 7.37 -1.83 5.61
N ASP A 36 8.57 -1.45 6.07
CA ASP A 36 8.96 -0.06 6.26
C ASP A 36 9.03 0.69 4.92
N GLY A 37 9.59 0.05 3.88
CA GLY A 37 9.58 0.57 2.52
C GLY A 37 8.17 0.74 1.94
N ALA A 38 7.25 -0.19 2.22
CA ALA A 38 5.85 -0.07 1.83
C ALA A 38 5.17 1.12 2.53
N VAL A 39 5.35 1.27 3.85
CA VAL A 39 4.77 2.38 4.62
C VAL A 39 5.29 3.74 4.14
N ASP A 40 6.59 3.88 3.86
CA ASP A 40 7.16 5.11 3.33
C ASP A 40 6.55 5.47 1.96
N ARG A 41 6.44 4.50 1.04
CA ARG A 41 5.84 4.72 -0.28
C ARG A 41 4.37 5.14 -0.20
N VAL A 42 3.57 4.51 0.66
CA VAL A 42 2.15 4.87 0.85
C VAL A 42 2.03 6.28 1.45
N THR A 43 2.90 6.63 2.40
CA THR A 43 2.94 7.97 3.00
C THR A 43 3.26 9.03 1.94
N ARG A 44 4.30 8.79 1.12
CA ARG A 44 4.68 9.68 0.01
C ARG A 44 3.58 9.80 -1.05
N ALA A 45 2.87 8.72 -1.36
CA ALA A 45 1.73 8.77 -2.27
C ALA A 45 0.62 9.66 -1.71
N GLY A 46 0.34 9.58 -0.41
CA GLY A 46 -0.60 10.47 0.28
C GLY A 46 -0.19 11.94 0.22
N ASP A 47 1.08 12.26 0.43
CA ASP A 47 1.58 13.62 0.35
C ASP A 47 1.52 14.17 -1.08
N ARG A 48 1.81 13.35 -2.09
CA ARG A 48 1.63 13.72 -3.50
C ARG A 48 0.18 14.01 -3.85
N LEU A 49 -0.77 13.20 -3.37
CA LEU A 49 -2.20 13.48 -3.56
C LEU A 49 -2.62 14.80 -2.92
N ARG A 50 -2.12 15.10 -1.71
CA ARG A 50 -2.39 16.38 -1.04
C ARG A 50 -1.81 17.56 -1.82
N GLY A 51 -0.66 17.37 -2.46
CA GLY A 51 -0.02 18.33 -3.36
C GLY A 51 -0.65 18.42 -4.76
N GLY A 52 -1.67 17.64 -5.06
CA GLY A 52 -2.32 17.60 -6.38
C GLY A 52 -1.64 16.72 -7.43
N ASP A 53 -0.50 16.09 -7.10
CA ASP A 53 0.21 15.16 -7.98
C ASP A 53 -0.41 13.76 -7.93
N ARG A 54 -1.56 13.61 -8.59
CA ARG A 54 -2.29 12.34 -8.65
C ARG A 54 -1.54 11.28 -9.44
N VAL A 55 -0.87 11.65 -10.52
CA VAL A 55 -0.14 10.72 -11.39
C VAL A 55 1.05 10.14 -10.64
N GLY A 56 1.84 10.97 -9.95
CA GLY A 56 2.97 10.53 -9.16
C GLY A 56 2.56 9.71 -7.93
N ALA A 57 1.38 9.94 -7.36
CA ALA A 57 0.83 9.10 -6.30
C ALA A 57 0.42 7.71 -6.81
N VAL A 58 -0.32 7.65 -7.93
CA VAL A 58 -0.70 6.38 -8.57
C VAL A 58 0.52 5.54 -8.91
N ARG A 59 1.57 6.17 -9.49
CA ARG A 59 2.78 5.46 -9.90
C ARG A 59 3.48 4.77 -8.72
N LEU A 60 3.60 5.45 -7.58
CA LEU A 60 4.20 4.87 -6.37
C LEU A 60 3.41 3.66 -5.85
N LEU A 61 2.09 3.72 -5.93
CA LEU A 61 1.23 2.64 -5.46
C LEU A 61 1.19 1.47 -6.44
N ASP A 62 1.30 1.72 -7.75
CA ASP A 62 1.47 0.66 -8.75
C ASP A 62 2.82 -0.06 -8.59
N GLU A 63 3.91 0.69 -8.38
CA GLU A 63 5.24 0.12 -8.09
C GLU A 63 5.18 -0.75 -6.83
N LEU A 64 4.52 -0.26 -5.76
CA LEU A 64 4.33 -1.03 -4.53
C LEU A 64 3.44 -2.26 -4.74
N ALA A 65 2.35 -2.13 -5.51
CA ALA A 65 1.45 -3.25 -5.81
C ALA A 65 2.20 -4.38 -6.51
N HIS A 66 3.07 -4.03 -7.47
CA HIS A 66 3.88 -5.01 -8.16
C HIS A 66 4.86 -5.71 -7.21
N GLU A 67 5.59 -4.95 -6.40
CA GLU A 67 6.54 -5.49 -5.41
C GLU A 67 5.85 -6.42 -4.40
N VAL A 68 4.71 -6.00 -3.85
CA VAL A 68 3.97 -6.77 -2.85
C VAL A 68 3.32 -8.01 -3.46
N VAL A 69 2.76 -7.94 -4.66
CA VAL A 69 2.16 -9.12 -5.33
C VAL A 69 3.23 -10.15 -5.71
N ASP A 70 4.40 -9.70 -6.18
CA ASP A 70 5.48 -10.59 -6.62
C ASP A 70 6.24 -11.19 -5.43
N SER A 71 6.48 -10.40 -4.38
CA SER A 71 7.33 -10.80 -3.25
C SER A 71 6.56 -11.33 -2.04
N TRP A 72 5.32 -10.89 -1.80
CA TRP A 72 4.57 -11.26 -0.60
C TRP A 72 3.49 -12.27 -0.99
N ALA A 73 3.76 -13.56 -0.77
CA ALA A 73 2.86 -14.63 -1.17
C ALA A 73 1.46 -14.42 -0.54
N TYR A 74 0.50 -14.01 -1.38
CA TYR A 74 -0.93 -13.86 -1.11
C TYR A 74 -1.29 -13.40 0.31
N ALA A 75 -0.96 -12.14 0.61
CA ALA A 75 -1.23 -11.54 1.90
C ALA A 75 -2.38 -10.52 1.86
N PRO A 76 -3.13 -10.33 2.97
CA PRO A 76 -4.13 -9.26 3.09
C PRO A 76 -3.65 -7.87 2.63
N PRO A 77 -2.45 -7.38 3.03
CA PRO A 77 -1.96 -6.09 2.54
C PRO A 77 -1.73 -6.04 1.02
N ALA A 78 -1.42 -7.16 0.36
CA ALA A 78 -1.27 -7.19 -1.10
C ALA A 78 -2.58 -6.83 -1.81
N ASN A 79 -3.69 -7.41 -1.34
CA ASN A 79 -5.02 -7.11 -1.88
C ASN A 79 -5.42 -5.66 -1.62
N ASP A 80 -5.10 -5.13 -0.43
CA ASP A 80 -5.41 -3.73 -0.07
C ASP A 80 -4.59 -2.73 -0.90
N VAL A 81 -3.30 -3.02 -1.17
CA VAL A 81 -2.47 -2.19 -2.06
C VAL A 81 -3.05 -2.18 -3.47
N VAL A 82 -3.39 -3.35 -4.02
CA VAL A 82 -3.97 -3.47 -5.38
C VAL A 82 -5.32 -2.75 -5.45
N ALA A 83 -6.19 -2.93 -4.46
CA ALA A 83 -7.48 -2.26 -4.40
C ALA A 83 -7.32 -0.74 -4.31
N CYS A 84 -6.36 -0.24 -3.53
CA CYS A 84 -6.08 1.19 -3.41
C CYS A 84 -5.55 1.78 -4.74
N ALA A 85 -4.65 1.08 -5.43
CA ALA A 85 -4.16 1.47 -6.75
C ALA A 85 -5.28 1.50 -7.81
N GLN A 86 -6.16 0.49 -7.81
CA GLN A 86 -7.33 0.43 -8.71
C GLN A 86 -8.33 1.55 -8.41
N ALA A 87 -8.65 1.79 -7.14
CA ALA A 87 -9.55 2.86 -6.73
C ALA A 87 -9.04 4.23 -7.21
N LEU A 88 -7.72 4.47 -7.09
CA LEU A 88 -7.08 5.67 -7.60
C LEU A 88 -7.15 5.81 -9.13
N ARG A 89 -6.99 4.71 -9.88
CA ARG A 89 -7.15 4.72 -11.35
C ARG A 89 -8.58 5.04 -11.78
N SER A 90 -9.58 4.62 -11.00
CA SER A 90 -11.00 4.86 -11.30
C SER A 90 -11.48 6.29 -11.07
N LEU A 91 -10.68 7.15 -10.43
CA LEU A 91 -10.96 8.57 -10.19
C LEU A 91 -10.57 9.48 -11.38
N ARG A 92 -10.30 8.88 -12.55
CA ARG A 92 -10.04 9.59 -13.80
C ARG A 92 -11.31 10.20 -14.38
#